data_AF-A0A956NJ68-F1
#
_entry.id   AF-A0A956NJ68-F1
#
_cell.length_a   1.000
_cell.length_b   1.000
_cell.length_c   1.000
_cell.angle_alpha   90.00
_cell.angle_beta   90.00
_cell.angle_gamma   90.00
#
_symmetry.space_group_name_H-M   'P 1'
#
loop_
_entity.id
_entity.type
_entity.pdbx_description
1 polymer ?
#
loop_
_entity_poly.entity_id
_entity_poly.type
_entity_poly.pdbx_seq_one_letter_code
_entity_poly.pdbx_strand_id
1 'polypeptide(L)'
;MADVYDIIGIFPEQAREDGEILFIDLCVALRVGALPTSTIVDARVEDEGREYRVVVERQRGKVALSCTCREVTSSTACAHIWAALLEANDDRQRYRRRLMKNFDPSFLEHLDEWRLMSEELAEELGVPLPNKPKQGPKTRPTQASGHSSPWQDSFGTTRRETAQQPSPLSTSASPKRATTPASPKPTAVPPPPPKPAPPPKWKTRLRTIDTHISMGRHFSAKATDPMAGRPLRVAYFVAPGRSNEFPVELELLGARRRKNGDWGAWKKMEIPYEEIARVESEEDAAVLRRILGVIDWRVPSHGGGRTRVVLRAETFLDLVPGLATRGRLLGPQLHGSDTSRRPNDGSMSTKSYRGLSGEVRSRQVDMEPTNGIPIEWDAAGPWTMTLALHDDTEGRPIYHSRLRLVRDSDSLSPDGALYFPSGFALMENVLRHVQGDDVETWADAFHLPLEIDESDVDEFITAAAHVQGCPSIQAPESYRWNELSSPPVPRLVIAGPGEVPAPWRPGGGTSAGASTRRESTGVSAGASSSSSASPSTGASTNQSAGPSAAPSSGHRPPVGSWEEGAIGRGRLAAYMEFAYGDVLVDERCPEGRVLDTERRTLVMRHRPAEAEALRVASE
;
A
#
# COMPACT_ATOMS: atom_id res chain seq x y z
N MET A 1 -2.24 13.23 0.35
CA MET A 1 -2.34 14.59 -0.22
C MET A 1 -2.24 15.64 0.88
N ALA A 2 -1.78 16.86 0.56
CA ALA A 2 -2.14 18.04 1.36
C ALA A 2 -3.68 18.05 1.42
N ASP A 3 -4.29 18.49 2.53
CA ASP A 3 -5.75 18.58 2.51
C ASP A 3 -6.11 19.52 1.34
N VAL A 4 -7.17 19.28 0.57
CA VAL A 4 -7.53 20.17 -0.58
C VAL A 4 -7.51 21.64 -0.13
N TYR A 5 -7.80 21.86 1.14
CA TYR A 5 -7.72 23.10 1.90
C TYR A 5 -6.35 23.79 1.93
N ASP A 6 -5.22 23.08 1.84
CA ASP A 6 -3.87 23.65 1.85
C ASP A 6 -3.52 24.42 0.56
N ILE A 7 -4.25 24.17 -0.53
CA ILE A 7 -4.04 24.82 -1.84
C ILE A 7 -5.21 25.68 -2.31
N ILE A 8 -6.30 25.77 -1.53
CA ILE A 8 -7.48 26.61 -1.82
C ILE A 8 -7.07 28.04 -2.17
N GLY A 9 -6.14 28.63 -1.42
CA GLY A 9 -5.74 30.03 -1.60
C GLY A 9 -5.00 30.33 -2.92
N ILE A 10 -4.69 29.31 -3.73
CA ILE A 10 -4.06 29.45 -5.05
C ILE A 10 -5.11 29.66 -6.14
N PHE A 11 -6.34 29.23 -5.92
CA PHE A 11 -7.41 29.30 -6.92
C PHE A 11 -8.25 30.57 -6.72
N PRO A 12 -8.46 31.38 -7.79
CA PRO A 12 -9.47 32.42 -7.79
C PRO A 12 -10.84 31.86 -7.39
N GLU A 13 -11.66 32.68 -6.73
CA GLU A 13 -13.01 32.29 -6.32
C GLU A 13 -13.85 31.76 -7.48
N GLN A 14 -13.86 32.47 -8.61
CA GLN A 14 -14.56 32.03 -9.82
C GLN A 14 -14.11 30.64 -10.30
N ALA A 15 -12.80 30.37 -10.33
CA ALA A 15 -12.29 29.06 -10.76
C ALA A 15 -12.68 27.93 -9.79
N ARG A 16 -12.94 28.25 -8.51
CA ARG A 16 -13.44 27.28 -7.54
C ARG A 16 -14.91 26.98 -7.77
N GLU A 17 -15.74 28.01 -7.96
CA GLU A 17 -17.16 27.87 -8.25
C GLU A 17 -17.40 27.08 -9.55
N ASP A 18 -16.72 27.47 -10.64
CA ASP A 18 -16.82 26.79 -11.93
C ASP A 18 -16.32 25.33 -11.85
N GLY A 19 -15.22 25.10 -11.11
CA GLY A 19 -14.69 23.76 -10.91
C GLY A 19 -15.59 22.87 -10.03
N GLU A 20 -16.34 23.45 -9.08
CA GLU A 20 -17.35 22.72 -8.31
C GLU A 20 -18.53 22.29 -9.19
N ILE A 21 -18.96 23.14 -10.13
CA ILE A 21 -19.99 22.79 -11.12
C ILE A 21 -19.51 21.63 -11.98
N LEU A 22 -18.31 21.70 -12.56
CA LEU A 22 -17.72 20.62 -13.37
C LEU A 22 -17.60 19.29 -12.60
N PHE A 23 -17.30 19.36 -11.31
CA PHE A 23 -17.25 18.18 -10.45
C PHE A 23 -18.66 17.59 -10.18
N ILE A 24 -19.65 18.43 -9.90
CA ILE A 24 -21.04 18.01 -9.64
C ILE A 24 -21.68 17.39 -10.89
N ASP A 25 -21.39 17.95 -12.07
CA ASP A 25 -21.91 17.45 -13.35
C ASP A 25 -21.21 16.15 -13.81
N LEU A 26 -20.34 15.58 -12.97
CA LEU A 26 -19.59 14.33 -13.21
C LEU A 26 -18.73 14.39 -14.47
N CYS A 27 -18.27 15.58 -14.85
CA CYS A 27 -17.43 15.76 -16.02
C CYS A 27 -15.96 15.41 -15.79
N VAL A 28 -15.61 14.76 -14.67
CA VAL A 28 -14.24 14.43 -14.29
C VAL A 28 -14.06 12.92 -14.21
N ALA A 29 -13.11 12.38 -14.98
CA ALA A 29 -12.69 10.99 -14.91
C ALA A 29 -11.21 10.88 -14.55
N LEU A 30 -10.89 10.29 -13.40
CA LEU A 30 -9.51 9.96 -13.03
C LEU A 30 -9.02 8.78 -13.89
N ARG A 31 -7.82 8.88 -14.46
CA ARG A 31 -7.20 7.73 -15.11
C ARG A 31 -6.66 6.76 -14.05
N VAL A 32 -6.98 5.48 -14.24
CA VAL A 32 -6.56 4.36 -13.38
C VAL A 32 -5.03 4.38 -13.21
N GLY A 33 -4.59 4.58 -11.96
CA GLY A 33 -3.20 4.84 -11.57
C GLY A 33 -3.08 5.77 -10.36
N ALA A 34 -4.14 6.49 -10.01
CA ALA A 34 -4.24 7.28 -8.79
C ALA A 34 -4.49 6.37 -7.56
N LEU A 35 -3.49 5.59 -7.14
CA LEU A 35 -3.52 4.99 -5.81
C LEU A 35 -3.66 6.13 -4.77
N PRO A 36 -4.31 5.91 -3.62
CA PRO A 36 -4.52 6.95 -2.60
C PRO A 36 -3.21 7.49 -1.99
N THR A 37 -2.07 6.83 -2.27
CA THR A 37 -0.70 7.24 -1.94
C THR A 37 0.05 7.93 -3.09
N SER A 38 -0.49 7.88 -4.32
CA SER A 38 0.18 8.44 -5.49
C SER A 38 0.43 9.95 -5.34
N THR A 39 1.62 10.37 -5.76
CA THR A 39 2.03 11.78 -5.79
C THR A 39 1.49 12.52 -7.01
N ILE A 40 0.79 11.83 -7.92
CA ILE A 40 0.32 12.35 -9.21
C ILE A 40 -1.16 11.99 -9.39
N VAL A 41 -1.99 12.98 -9.68
CA VAL A 41 -3.36 12.82 -10.18
C VAL A 41 -3.34 13.12 -11.68
N ASP A 42 -3.72 12.16 -12.51
CA ASP A 42 -3.93 12.34 -13.96
C ASP A 42 -5.43 12.16 -14.25
N ALA A 43 -6.08 13.22 -14.70
CA ALA A 43 -7.52 13.30 -14.87
C ALA A 43 -7.88 13.82 -16.27
N ARG A 44 -9.05 13.38 -16.74
CA ARG A 44 -9.74 13.91 -17.92
C ARG A 44 -10.93 14.71 -17.42
N VAL A 45 -11.01 15.97 -17.81
CA VAL A 45 -12.14 16.85 -17.47
C VAL A 45 -12.80 17.28 -18.76
N GLU A 46 -14.10 17.02 -18.89
CA GLU A 46 -14.90 17.52 -20.01
C GLU A 46 -15.53 18.85 -19.63
N ASP A 47 -15.46 19.84 -20.51
CA ASP A 47 -16.14 21.12 -20.33
C ASP A 47 -16.60 21.63 -21.70
N GLU A 48 -17.88 21.99 -21.80
CA GLU A 48 -18.57 22.36 -23.05
C GLU A 48 -18.32 21.38 -24.23
N GLY A 49 -18.28 20.07 -23.95
CA GLY A 49 -18.05 19.03 -24.96
C GLY A 49 -16.60 18.91 -25.45
N ARG A 50 -15.63 19.49 -24.73
CA ARG A 50 -14.20 19.34 -25.01
C ARG A 50 -13.49 18.65 -23.85
N GLU A 51 -12.63 17.70 -24.17
CA GLU A 51 -11.82 16.98 -23.18
C GLU A 51 -10.51 17.75 -22.89
N TYR A 52 -10.24 17.98 -21.61
CA TYR A 52 -9.01 18.56 -21.10
C TYR A 52 -8.26 17.55 -20.24
N ARG A 53 -6.96 17.41 -20.48
CA ARG A 53 -6.10 16.60 -19.63
C ARG A 53 -5.54 17.46 -18.50
N VAL A 54 -5.72 16.99 -17.27
CA VAL A 54 -5.25 17.64 -16.05
C VAL A 54 -4.26 16.72 -15.37
N VAL A 55 -3.06 17.22 -15.07
CA VAL A 55 -2.09 16.50 -14.25
C VAL A 55 -1.70 17.37 -13.06
N VAL A 56 -1.95 16.84 -11.85
CA VAL A 56 -1.57 17.45 -10.58
C VAL A 56 -0.49 16.60 -9.92
N GLU A 57 0.70 17.15 -9.73
CA GLU A 57 1.83 16.45 -9.15
C GLU A 57 2.29 17.13 -7.85
N ARG A 58 2.38 16.38 -6.76
CA ARG A 58 2.86 16.86 -5.46
C ARG A 58 4.35 16.57 -5.31
N GLN A 59 5.16 17.63 -5.19
CA GLN A 59 6.59 17.55 -4.93
C GLN A 59 6.97 18.31 -3.65
N ARG A 60 7.31 17.59 -2.56
CA ARG A 60 7.93 18.16 -1.32
C ARG A 60 7.39 19.53 -0.86
N GLY A 61 6.08 19.61 -0.60
CA GLY A 61 5.42 20.83 -0.12
C GLY A 61 5.13 21.87 -1.22
N LYS A 62 5.35 21.52 -2.48
CA LYS A 62 4.85 22.24 -3.66
C LYS A 62 3.91 21.34 -4.44
N VAL A 63 2.96 21.95 -5.13
CA VAL A 63 2.04 21.27 -6.04
C VAL A 63 2.27 21.86 -7.42
N ALA A 64 2.65 21.03 -8.38
CA ALA A 64 2.72 21.36 -9.78
C ALA A 64 1.37 21.03 -10.41
N LEU A 65 0.78 22.00 -11.09
CA LEU A 65 -0.53 21.89 -11.71
C LEU A 65 -0.34 22.12 -13.21
N SER A 66 -0.88 21.21 -14.02
CA SER A 66 -0.90 21.36 -15.46
C SER A 66 -2.27 20.99 -15.99
N CYS A 67 -2.76 21.74 -16.96
CA CYS A 67 -3.98 21.44 -17.67
C CYS A 67 -3.83 21.92 -19.12
N THR A 68 -4.43 21.20 -20.06
CA THR A 68 -4.38 21.52 -21.49
C THR A 68 -5.30 22.66 -21.91
N CYS A 69 -6.09 23.25 -20.99
CA CYS A 69 -6.95 24.38 -21.32
C CYS A 69 -6.14 25.66 -21.56
N ARG A 70 -6.72 26.59 -22.33
CA ARG A 70 -6.05 27.83 -22.72
C ARG A 70 -5.79 28.76 -21.53
N GLU A 71 -6.66 28.74 -20.52
CA GLU A 71 -6.60 29.64 -19.36
C GLU A 71 -5.39 29.40 -18.46
N VAL A 72 -4.84 28.17 -18.45
CA VAL A 72 -3.65 27.81 -17.68
C VAL A 72 -2.41 28.61 -18.10
N THR A 73 -2.41 29.11 -19.35
CA THR A 73 -1.32 29.98 -19.83
C THR A 73 -1.35 31.38 -19.22
N SER A 74 -2.50 31.82 -18.71
CA SER A 74 -2.69 33.13 -18.07
C SER A 74 -2.72 33.08 -16.54
N SER A 75 -3.19 31.99 -15.94
CA SER A 75 -3.24 31.77 -14.48
C SER A 75 -2.78 30.35 -14.15
N THR A 76 -2.04 30.17 -13.05
CA THR A 76 -1.59 28.82 -12.60
C THR A 76 -2.72 27.93 -12.07
N ALA A 77 -3.98 28.37 -12.21
CA ALA A 77 -5.17 27.75 -11.67
C ALA A 77 -6.35 28.01 -12.63
N CYS A 78 -7.03 26.93 -13.04
CA CYS A 78 -8.26 26.96 -13.84
C CYS A 78 -9.30 26.02 -13.20
N ALA A 79 -10.56 26.13 -13.64
CA ALA A 79 -11.68 25.33 -13.13
C ALA A 79 -11.43 23.81 -13.26
N HIS A 80 -10.88 23.35 -14.40
CA HIS A 80 -10.54 21.94 -14.62
C HIS A 80 -9.57 21.36 -13.58
N ILE A 81 -8.56 22.14 -13.17
CA ILE A 81 -7.60 21.68 -12.15
C ILE A 81 -8.30 21.53 -10.80
N TRP A 82 -9.21 22.45 -10.46
CA TRP A 82 -9.99 22.38 -9.24
C TRP A 82 -10.93 21.17 -9.23
N ALA A 83 -11.65 20.94 -10.33
CA ALA A 83 -12.54 19.79 -10.49
C ALA A 83 -11.79 18.45 -10.35
N ALA A 84 -10.60 18.33 -10.94
CA ALA A 84 -9.75 17.14 -10.79
C ALA A 84 -9.27 16.90 -9.35
N LEU A 85 -8.99 17.98 -8.60
CA LEU A 85 -8.62 17.89 -7.18
C LEU A 85 -9.79 17.46 -6.29
N LEU A 86 -11.01 17.94 -6.60
CA LEU A 86 -12.24 17.52 -5.90
C LEU A 86 -12.51 16.03 -6.11
N GLU A 87 -12.44 15.54 -7.35
CA GLU A 87 -12.63 14.12 -7.66
C GLU A 87 -11.57 13.24 -7.00
N ALA A 88 -10.28 13.64 -7.04
CA ALA A 88 -9.23 12.90 -6.35
C ALA A 88 -9.44 12.84 -4.83
N ASN A 89 -9.98 13.90 -4.24
CA ASN A 89 -10.30 13.92 -2.81
C ASN A 89 -11.53 13.06 -2.49
N ASP A 90 -12.58 13.11 -3.31
CA ASP A 90 -13.76 12.27 -3.10
C ASP A 90 -13.46 10.78 -3.32
N ASP A 91 -12.67 10.41 -4.33
CA ASP A 91 -12.22 9.02 -4.52
C ASP A 91 -11.41 8.53 -3.31
N ARG A 92 -10.53 9.38 -2.76
CA ARG A 92 -9.81 9.07 -1.51
C ARG A 92 -10.79 8.85 -0.34
N GLN A 93 -11.84 9.64 -0.22
CA GLN A 93 -12.86 9.45 0.83
C GLN A 93 -13.71 8.21 0.59
N ARG A 94 -14.05 7.88 -0.67
CA ARG A 94 -14.71 6.62 -1.06
C ARG A 94 -13.83 5.43 -0.72
N TYR A 95 -12.53 5.49 -1.03
CA TYR A 95 -11.56 4.46 -0.67
C TYR A 95 -11.43 4.30 0.85
N ARG A 96 -11.31 5.42 1.60
CA ARG A 96 -11.29 5.38 3.08
C ARG A 96 -12.56 4.78 3.66
N ARG A 97 -13.74 5.12 3.13
CA ARG A 97 -15.01 4.51 3.54
C ARG A 97 -15.07 3.01 3.23
N ARG A 98 -14.52 2.56 2.10
CA ARG A 98 -14.41 1.14 1.74
C ARG A 98 -13.46 0.40 2.69
N LEU A 99 -12.28 0.95 2.95
CA LEU A 99 -11.35 0.42 3.95
C LEU A 99 -12.01 0.30 5.33
N MET A 100 -12.66 1.37 5.81
CA MET A 100 -13.31 1.38 7.12
C MET A 100 -14.51 0.43 7.21
N LYS A 101 -15.18 0.11 6.10
CA LYS A 101 -16.26 -0.89 6.07
C LYS A 101 -15.75 -2.33 6.16
N ASN A 102 -14.50 -2.58 5.79
CA ASN A 102 -13.88 -3.89 5.79
C ASN A 102 -12.98 -4.13 7.00
N PHE A 103 -12.81 -3.14 7.88
CA PHE A 103 -12.05 -3.28 9.13
C PHE A 103 -12.97 -3.79 10.24
N ASP A 104 -12.51 -4.81 10.97
CA ASP A 104 -13.14 -5.27 12.21
C ASP A 104 -13.16 -4.12 13.24
N PRO A 105 -14.33 -3.74 13.81
CA PRO A 105 -14.44 -2.74 14.85
C PRO A 105 -13.47 -2.92 16.03
N SER A 106 -13.08 -4.16 16.35
CA SER A 106 -12.13 -4.48 17.43
C SER A 106 -10.74 -3.87 17.22
N PHE A 107 -10.34 -3.65 15.97
CA PHE A 107 -9.02 -3.08 15.62
C PHE A 107 -8.94 -1.57 15.91
N LEU A 108 -10.06 -0.84 15.83
CA LEU A 108 -10.10 0.59 16.14
C LEU A 108 -9.96 0.85 17.65
N GLU A 109 -10.51 -0.04 18.49
CA GLU A 109 -10.29 0.00 19.94
C GLU A 109 -8.80 -0.23 20.27
N HIS A 110 -8.15 -1.13 19.52
CA HIS A 110 -6.72 -1.41 19.69
C HIS A 110 -5.80 -0.26 19.25
N LEU A 111 -6.22 0.58 18.29
CA LEU A 111 -5.48 1.79 17.89
C LEU A 111 -5.57 2.91 18.95
N ASP A 112 -6.69 3.03 19.64
CA ASP A 112 -6.84 3.95 20.78
C ASP A 112 -6.05 3.45 22.00
N GLU A 113 -6.03 2.13 22.23
CA GLU A 113 -5.13 1.50 23.23
C GLU A 113 -3.65 1.75 22.88
N TRP A 114 -3.25 1.57 21.63
CA TRP A 114 -1.89 1.85 21.17
C TRP A 114 -1.50 3.32 21.31
N ARG A 115 -2.44 4.23 21.03
CA ARG A 115 -2.22 5.66 21.21
C ARG A 115 -2.00 6.00 22.68
N LEU A 116 -2.82 5.45 23.57
CA LEU A 116 -2.68 5.60 25.02
C LEU A 116 -1.35 5.00 25.52
N MET A 117 -0.98 3.80 25.05
CA MET A 117 0.29 3.15 25.37
C MET A 117 1.50 3.97 24.86
N SER A 118 1.38 4.60 23.69
CA SER A 118 2.47 5.42 23.13
C SER A 118 2.67 6.74 23.88
N GLU A 119 1.59 7.32 24.41
CA GLU A 119 1.64 8.53 25.24
C GLU A 119 2.23 8.20 26.63
N GLU A 120 1.84 7.07 27.23
CA GLU A 120 2.37 6.59 28.50
C GLU A 120 3.85 6.18 28.40
N LEU A 121 4.25 5.50 27.32
CA LEU A 121 5.64 5.14 27.06
C LEU A 121 6.52 6.36 26.77
N ALA A 122 5.99 7.39 26.10
CA ALA A 122 6.72 8.65 25.89
C ALA A 122 6.96 9.40 27.21
N GLU A 123 6.00 9.33 28.15
CA GLU A 123 6.13 9.89 29.50
C GLU A 123 7.16 9.11 30.34
N GLU A 124 7.14 7.78 30.29
CA GLU A 124 8.11 6.92 31.00
C GLU A 124 9.55 7.12 30.47
N LEU A 125 9.71 7.31 29.16
CA LEU A 125 11.00 7.54 28.52
C LEU A 125 11.47 9.00 28.58
N GLY A 126 10.69 9.91 29.17
CA GLY A 126 11.04 11.33 29.25
C GLY A 126 11.18 12.02 27.89
N VAL A 127 10.53 11.49 26.86
CA VAL A 127 10.57 12.04 25.50
C VAL A 127 9.60 13.23 25.44
N PRO A 128 10.06 14.46 25.15
CA PRO A 128 9.18 15.61 25.13
C PRO A 128 8.18 15.47 23.96
N LEU A 129 6.91 15.28 24.30
CA LEU A 129 5.82 15.29 23.33
C LEU A 129 5.78 16.63 22.58
N PRO A 130 5.46 16.65 21.27
CA PRO A 130 5.34 17.87 20.50
C PRO A 130 4.30 18.80 21.15
N ASN A 131 4.74 20.00 21.51
CA ASN A 131 3.94 20.99 22.24
C ASN A 131 2.54 21.13 21.64
N LYS A 132 1.50 20.79 22.44
CA LYS A 132 0.12 21.16 22.13
C LYS A 132 0.09 22.66 21.82
N PRO A 133 -0.55 23.11 20.72
CA PRO A 133 -0.65 24.53 20.44
C PRO A 133 -1.25 25.23 21.67
N LYS A 134 -0.52 26.22 22.20
CA LYS A 134 -0.95 27.03 23.34
C LYS A 134 -2.34 27.57 23.01
N GLN A 135 -3.37 27.05 23.66
CA GLN A 135 -4.69 27.67 23.63
C GLN A 135 -4.52 29.08 24.18
N GLY A 136 -4.72 30.07 23.32
CA GLY A 136 -4.72 31.48 23.71
C GLY A 136 -5.76 31.73 24.81
N PRO A 137 -5.59 32.79 25.61
CA PRO A 137 -6.49 33.09 26.70
C PRO A 137 -7.91 33.29 26.17
N LYS A 138 -8.86 32.49 26.66
CA LYS A 138 -10.29 32.67 26.42
C LYS A 138 -10.72 34.04 26.93
N THR A 139 -11.02 34.95 26.01
CA THR A 139 -11.67 36.23 26.31
C THR A 139 -13.07 35.95 26.84
N ARG A 140 -13.28 36.28 28.11
CA ARG A 140 -14.59 36.36 28.77
C ARG A 140 -15.35 37.58 28.22
N PRO A 141 -16.66 37.48 27.92
CA PRO A 141 -17.43 38.62 27.46
C PRO A 141 -17.76 39.53 28.64
N THR A 142 -17.31 40.79 28.58
CA THR A 142 -17.68 41.82 29.56
C THR A 142 -18.84 42.63 29.03
N GLN A 143 -20.01 42.46 29.65
CA GLN A 143 -21.10 43.41 29.61
C GLN A 143 -20.75 44.66 30.45
N ALA A 144 -20.99 45.81 29.81
CA ALA A 144 -21.54 47.07 30.32
C ALA A 144 -21.14 47.67 31.69
N SER A 145 -20.93 49.00 31.63
CA SER A 145 -20.83 49.99 32.71
C SER A 145 -19.56 49.91 33.56
N GLY A 146 -18.87 50.98 33.94
CA GLY A 146 -19.19 52.40 34.00
C GLY A 146 -18.45 52.95 35.22
N HIS A 147 -17.91 54.16 35.10
CA HIS A 147 -17.33 55.00 36.17
C HIS A 147 -15.89 54.78 36.66
N SER A 148 -15.11 55.85 36.45
CA SER A 148 -14.20 56.55 37.37
C SER A 148 -12.91 55.85 37.87
N SER A 149 -11.78 56.37 37.37
CA SER A 149 -10.60 56.90 38.10
C SER A 149 -10.82 57.28 39.59
N PRO A 150 -9.78 57.62 40.41
CA PRO A 150 -8.31 57.53 40.21
C PRO A 150 -7.44 57.24 41.49
N TRP A 151 -6.11 57.24 41.28
CA TRP A 151 -4.97 57.55 42.19
C TRP A 151 -4.47 56.58 43.29
N GLN A 152 -3.11 56.55 43.35
CA GLN A 152 -2.23 56.45 44.54
C GLN A 152 -2.30 55.17 45.39
N ASP A 153 -1.26 54.72 46.08
CA ASP A 153 0.20 54.85 46.08
C ASP A 153 0.66 53.81 47.13
N SER A 154 1.97 53.65 47.32
CA SER A 154 2.60 53.30 48.61
C SER A 154 2.74 51.83 49.06
N PHE A 155 4.02 51.46 49.24
CA PHE A 155 4.68 50.86 50.43
C PHE A 155 3.93 49.78 51.23
N GLY A 156 4.49 48.63 51.63
CA GLY A 156 5.87 48.18 51.68
C GLY A 156 5.99 47.02 52.70
N THR A 157 7.22 46.54 52.84
CA THR A 157 7.84 45.94 54.05
C THR A 157 7.50 44.52 54.55
N THR A 158 8.63 43.84 54.85
CA THR A 158 8.96 42.92 55.97
C THR A 158 8.46 41.46 55.91
N ARG A 159 9.31 40.42 55.93
CA ARG A 159 10.42 39.99 56.85
C ARG A 159 9.92 38.95 57.88
N ARG A 160 10.46 37.73 57.84
CA ARG A 160 10.95 36.88 58.97
C ARG A 160 11.30 35.47 58.44
N GLU A 161 12.53 34.96 58.60
CA GLU A 161 13.14 34.32 59.81
C GLU A 161 12.56 32.89 60.06
N THR A 162 13.26 31.78 60.36
CA THR A 162 14.69 31.39 60.54
C THR A 162 14.74 29.85 60.73
N ALA A 163 15.94 29.25 60.63
CA ALA A 163 16.44 28.04 61.32
C ALA A 163 16.09 26.66 60.71
N GLN A 164 16.92 25.59 60.71
CA GLN A 164 18.10 25.22 61.53
C GLN A 164 18.90 24.05 60.86
N GLN A 165 20.20 23.97 61.18
CA GLN A 165 21.31 23.03 60.83
C GLN A 165 21.18 21.58 61.43
N PRO A 166 22.19 20.64 61.42
CA PRO A 166 23.59 20.59 60.87
C PRO A 166 24.10 19.26 60.19
N SER A 167 25.23 19.42 59.45
CA SER A 167 26.51 18.66 59.17
C SER A 167 26.79 17.20 59.67
N PRO A 168 27.94 16.50 59.36
CA PRO A 168 29.22 16.94 58.73
C PRO A 168 30.10 15.93 57.89
N LEU A 169 31.29 16.42 57.48
CA LEU A 169 32.61 15.78 57.21
C LEU A 169 32.93 15.06 55.88
N SER A 170 33.87 15.61 55.09
CA SER A 170 35.20 14.99 54.82
C SER A 170 36.12 15.92 53.99
N THR A 171 37.42 15.79 54.25
CA THR A 171 38.58 16.64 53.89
C THR A 171 39.41 16.06 52.73
N SER A 172 40.00 16.91 51.86
CA SER A 172 41.37 16.68 51.34
C SER A 172 42.02 17.93 50.68
N ALA A 173 43.32 18.05 50.96
CA ALA A 173 44.33 19.08 50.67
C ALA A 173 44.51 19.66 49.23
N SER A 174 44.79 20.99 49.17
CA SER A 174 45.93 21.76 48.57
C SER A 174 46.77 21.21 47.38
N PRO A 175 47.43 22.05 46.52
CA PRO A 175 48.03 23.36 46.86
C PRO A 175 48.01 24.53 45.82
N LYS A 176 48.16 25.74 46.39
CA LYS A 176 48.81 27.00 45.93
C LYS A 176 49.27 27.13 44.46
N ARG A 177 48.75 28.17 43.77
CA ARG A 177 49.52 28.86 42.70
C ARG A 177 49.15 30.33 42.51
N ALA A 178 50.18 31.16 42.61
CA ALA A 178 50.47 32.46 42.00
C ALA A 178 49.39 33.56 41.95
N THR A 179 49.70 34.61 42.71
CA THR A 179 49.25 36.00 42.60
C THR A 179 49.53 36.57 41.19
N THR A 180 48.49 37.04 40.50
CA THR A 180 48.59 37.84 39.25
C THR A 180 48.16 39.29 39.53
N PRO A 181 48.81 40.30 38.94
CA PRO A 181 48.58 41.70 39.26
C PRO A 181 47.31 42.27 38.62
N ALA A 182 46.85 43.37 39.22
CA ALA A 182 45.61 44.10 38.93
C ALA A 182 45.37 44.39 37.44
N SER A 183 44.21 43.98 36.95
CA SER A 183 43.68 44.37 35.64
C SER A 183 43.22 45.84 35.65
N PRO A 184 43.54 46.63 34.61
CA PRO A 184 43.05 48.00 34.49
C PRO A 184 41.55 48.04 34.20
N LYS A 185 40.92 49.07 34.77
CA LYS A 185 39.52 49.47 34.69
C LYS A 185 39.00 49.45 33.23
N PRO A 186 37.87 48.78 32.92
CA PRO A 186 37.35 48.72 31.56
C PRO A 186 36.85 50.10 31.13
N THR A 187 37.46 50.62 30.06
CA THR A 187 37.00 51.79 29.32
C THR A 187 35.66 51.45 28.67
N ALA A 188 34.67 52.33 28.82
CA ALA A 188 33.32 52.14 28.30
C ALA A 188 33.35 51.87 26.78
N VAL A 189 32.95 50.67 26.39
CA VAL A 189 32.79 50.26 25.00
C VAL A 189 31.62 51.07 24.42
N PRO A 190 31.80 51.80 23.30
CA PRO A 190 30.69 52.49 22.64
C PRO A 190 29.61 51.46 22.23
N PRO A 191 28.32 51.82 22.31
CA PRO A 191 27.24 50.90 21.99
C PRO A 191 27.44 50.32 20.58
N PRO A 192 27.29 49.00 20.39
CA PRO A 192 27.50 48.36 19.10
C PRO A 192 26.58 49.01 18.06
N PRO A 193 27.07 49.21 16.81
CA PRO A 193 26.25 49.77 15.76
C PRO A 193 24.96 48.96 15.59
N PRO A 194 23.81 49.61 15.32
CA PRO A 194 22.53 48.92 15.17
C PRO A 194 22.67 47.82 14.11
N LYS A 195 22.28 46.59 14.49
CA LYS A 195 22.35 45.44 13.58
C LYS A 195 21.60 45.79 12.29
N PRO A 196 22.19 45.57 11.10
CA PRO A 196 21.50 45.84 9.85
C PRO A 196 20.18 45.07 9.83
N ALA A 197 19.11 45.75 9.38
CA ALA A 197 17.79 45.15 9.29
C ALA A 197 17.90 43.82 8.51
N PRO A 198 17.28 42.73 8.99
CA PRO A 198 17.36 41.45 8.33
C PRO A 198 16.85 41.58 6.89
N PRO A 199 17.46 40.87 5.93
CA PRO A 199 17.01 40.93 4.55
C PRO A 199 15.53 40.54 4.46
N PRO A 200 14.75 41.19 3.56
CA PRO A 200 13.38 40.79 3.28
C PRO A 200 13.28 39.29 3.01
N LYS A 201 12.24 38.64 3.55
CA LYS A 201 12.06 37.17 3.49
C LYS A 201 12.18 36.60 2.07
N TRP A 202 11.77 37.34 1.04
CA TRP A 202 11.91 36.94 -0.36
C TRP A 202 13.37 36.87 -0.84
N LYS A 203 14.25 37.77 -0.37
CA LYS A 203 15.70 37.72 -0.67
C LYS A 203 16.35 36.51 -0.02
N THR A 204 15.94 36.15 1.20
CA THR A 204 16.39 34.92 1.86
C THR A 204 15.95 33.70 1.06
N ARG A 205 14.71 33.68 0.56
CA ARG A 205 14.17 32.58 -0.27
C ARG A 205 14.86 32.47 -1.63
N LEU A 206 15.16 33.58 -2.29
CA LEU A 206 15.96 33.59 -3.53
C LEU A 206 17.39 33.13 -3.28
N ARG A 207 18.03 33.54 -2.18
CA ARG A 207 19.33 32.98 -1.78
C ARG A 207 19.23 31.49 -1.52
N THR A 208 18.19 30.99 -0.86
CA THR A 208 18.01 29.54 -0.68
C THR A 208 17.87 28.80 -2.01
N ILE A 209 17.13 29.36 -2.97
CA ILE A 209 16.99 28.80 -4.32
C ILE A 209 18.35 28.84 -5.05
N ASP A 210 19.05 29.97 -5.01
CA ASP A 210 20.36 30.15 -5.63
C ASP A 210 21.41 29.24 -5.00
N THR A 211 21.41 29.07 -3.68
CA THR A 211 22.24 28.09 -2.97
C THR A 211 21.86 26.67 -3.37
N HIS A 212 20.58 26.33 -3.59
CA HIS A 212 20.20 24.99 -4.06
C HIS A 212 20.62 24.72 -5.52
N ILE A 213 20.46 25.71 -6.40
CA ILE A 213 20.91 25.63 -7.80
C ILE A 213 22.43 25.56 -7.87
N SER A 214 23.12 26.37 -7.07
CA SER A 214 24.58 26.41 -7.00
C SER A 214 25.15 25.17 -6.30
N MET A 215 24.54 24.67 -5.23
CA MET A 215 24.93 23.39 -4.60
C MET A 215 24.77 22.23 -5.58
N GLY A 216 23.70 22.22 -6.39
CA GLY A 216 23.54 21.25 -7.48
C GLY A 216 24.67 21.29 -8.51
N ARG A 217 25.21 22.49 -8.81
CA ARG A 217 26.38 22.67 -9.69
C ARG A 217 27.72 22.41 -8.98
N HIS A 218 27.81 22.62 -7.67
CA HIS A 218 29.04 22.49 -6.88
C HIS A 218 29.35 21.07 -6.40
N PHE A 219 28.38 20.14 -6.40
CA PHE A 219 28.70 18.71 -6.23
C PHE A 219 29.50 18.13 -7.41
N SER A 220 29.39 18.72 -8.60
CA SER A 220 30.16 18.34 -9.80
C SER A 220 31.57 18.98 -9.84
N ALA A 221 31.82 20.04 -9.05
CA ALA A 221 32.98 20.91 -9.20
C ALA A 221 34.00 20.91 -8.04
N LYS A 222 33.98 19.93 -7.13
CA LYS A 222 35.20 19.62 -6.34
C LYS A 222 36.17 18.82 -7.21
N ALA A 223 36.67 19.51 -8.23
CA ALA A 223 37.74 19.08 -9.11
C ALA A 223 39.06 19.02 -8.35
N THR A 224 39.28 17.90 -7.66
CA THR A 224 40.60 17.28 -7.49
C THR A 224 40.48 15.75 -7.46
N ASP A 225 39.47 15.16 -8.13
CA ASP A 225 39.60 13.74 -8.48
C ASP A 225 40.56 13.64 -9.67
N PRO A 226 41.80 13.11 -9.51
CA PRO A 226 42.75 12.91 -10.62
C PRO A 226 42.24 11.91 -11.68
N MET A 227 41.05 11.34 -11.48
CA MET A 227 40.35 10.47 -12.42
C MET A 227 39.26 11.21 -13.22
N ALA A 228 38.98 12.49 -12.93
CA ALA A 228 38.04 13.30 -13.68
C ALA A 228 38.47 13.41 -15.16
N GLY A 229 37.55 13.10 -16.08
CA GLY A 229 37.81 13.13 -17.53
C GLY A 229 38.24 11.79 -18.16
N ARG A 230 38.38 10.71 -17.38
CA ARG A 230 38.65 9.38 -17.95
C ARG A 230 37.37 8.69 -18.41
N PRO A 231 37.45 7.80 -19.43
CA PRO A 231 36.32 6.97 -19.85
C PRO A 231 35.71 6.22 -18.66
N LEU A 232 34.37 6.19 -18.63
CA LEU A 232 33.57 5.56 -17.60
C LEU A 232 32.84 4.34 -18.19
N ARG A 233 32.95 3.19 -17.51
CA ARG A 233 32.05 2.05 -17.70
C ARG A 233 31.03 2.01 -16.59
N VAL A 234 29.84 1.57 -16.94
CA VAL A 234 28.69 1.52 -16.02
C VAL A 234 28.15 0.10 -16.01
N ALA A 235 27.72 -0.35 -14.83
CA ALA A 235 26.95 -1.56 -14.63
C ALA A 235 25.78 -1.24 -13.69
N TYR A 236 24.76 -2.10 -13.72
CA TYR A 236 23.49 -1.89 -13.04
C TYR A 236 23.25 -3.09 -12.14
N PHE A 237 23.28 -2.88 -10.83
CA PHE A 237 23.07 -3.93 -9.85
C PHE A 237 21.60 -3.97 -9.45
N VAL A 238 20.94 -5.11 -9.66
CA VAL A 238 19.54 -5.31 -9.25
C VAL A 238 19.51 -5.58 -7.75
N ALA A 239 18.85 -4.70 -7.01
CA ALA A 239 18.61 -4.86 -5.58
C ALA A 239 17.10 -4.91 -5.31
N PRO A 240 16.66 -5.72 -4.32
CA PRO A 240 15.30 -5.64 -3.81
C PRO A 240 15.06 -4.22 -3.30
N GLY A 241 13.91 -3.67 -3.66
CA GLY A 241 13.50 -2.34 -3.19
C GLY A 241 13.37 -2.30 -1.68
N ARG A 242 13.71 -1.15 -1.07
CA ARG A 242 13.52 -0.97 0.38
C ARG A 242 12.09 -0.66 0.79
N SER A 243 11.20 -0.43 -0.18
CA SER A 243 9.81 -0.03 0.05
C SER A 243 8.88 -0.75 -0.91
N ASN A 244 7.71 -1.13 -0.40
CA ASN A 244 6.65 -1.77 -1.18
C ASN A 244 6.19 -0.93 -2.39
N GLU A 245 6.37 0.40 -2.35
CA GLU A 245 6.02 1.29 -3.48
C GLU A 245 6.95 1.11 -4.69
N PHE A 246 8.15 0.58 -4.47
CA PHE A 246 9.25 0.59 -5.44
C PHE A 246 9.95 -0.75 -5.45
N PRO A 247 9.38 -1.73 -6.15
CA PRO A 247 9.74 -3.14 -6.01
C PRO A 247 11.16 -3.49 -6.42
N VAL A 248 11.74 -2.75 -7.37
CA VAL A 248 13.10 -3.01 -7.84
C VAL A 248 13.90 -1.71 -7.86
N GLU A 249 15.07 -1.78 -7.22
CA GLU A 249 16.09 -0.73 -7.28
C GLU A 249 17.23 -1.18 -8.19
N LEU A 250 17.64 -0.29 -9.10
CA LEU A 250 18.92 -0.41 -9.79
C LEU A 250 19.97 0.43 -9.07
N GLU A 251 21.01 -0.22 -8.57
CA GLU A 251 22.19 0.43 -8.03
C GLU A 251 23.24 0.61 -9.14
N LEU A 252 23.58 1.87 -9.45
CA LEU A 252 24.56 2.26 -10.45
C LEU A 252 25.98 2.02 -9.94
N LEU A 253 26.73 1.23 -10.70
CA LEU A 253 28.14 0.97 -10.48
C LEU A 253 28.96 1.60 -11.59
N GLY A 254 30.06 2.25 -11.21
CA GLY A 254 31.02 2.85 -12.13
C GLY A 254 32.38 2.19 -12.00
N ALA A 255 33.03 1.96 -13.14
CA ALA A 255 34.45 1.63 -13.22
C ALA A 255 35.14 2.68 -14.11
N ARG A 256 36.18 3.34 -13.59
CA ARG A 256 36.98 4.30 -14.37
C ARG A 256 38.25 3.64 -14.89
N ARG A 257 38.67 4.05 -16.09
CA ARG A 257 39.92 3.56 -16.69
C ARG A 257 41.15 4.04 -15.92
N ARG A 258 42.06 3.14 -15.59
CA ARG A 258 43.34 3.43 -14.94
C ARG A 258 44.35 3.98 -15.96
N LYS A 259 45.47 4.53 -15.48
CA LYS A 259 46.53 5.08 -16.36
C LYS A 259 47.18 4.01 -17.26
N ASN A 260 47.18 2.76 -16.82
CA ASN A 260 47.70 1.61 -17.58
C ASN A 260 46.72 1.09 -18.65
N GLY A 261 45.52 1.68 -18.79
CA GLY A 261 44.51 1.25 -19.75
C GLY A 261 43.52 0.22 -19.23
N ASP A 262 43.76 -0.38 -18.06
CA ASP A 262 42.84 -1.35 -17.44
C ASP A 262 41.66 -0.67 -16.75
N TRP A 263 40.58 -1.42 -16.53
CA TRP A 263 39.43 -0.95 -15.75
C TRP A 263 39.69 -1.09 -14.24
N GLY A 264 39.24 -0.09 -13.47
CA GLY A 264 39.15 -0.23 -12.02
C GLY A 264 38.08 -1.25 -11.60
N ALA A 265 38.11 -1.64 -10.32
CA ALA A 265 37.02 -2.40 -9.73
C ALA A 265 35.71 -1.60 -9.78
N TRP A 266 34.59 -2.29 -9.92
CA TRP A 266 33.27 -1.70 -9.82
C TRP A 266 33.10 -1.02 -8.46
N LYS A 267 32.56 0.19 -8.45
CA LYS A 267 32.24 0.92 -7.23
C LYS A 267 30.88 1.59 -7.37
N LYS A 268 30.14 1.67 -6.28
CA LYS A 268 28.96 2.53 -6.18
C LYS A 268 29.36 3.94 -6.54
N MET A 269 28.71 4.53 -7.55
CA MET A 269 29.08 5.84 -8.05
C MET A 269 27.84 6.63 -8.41
N GLU A 270 27.79 7.88 -7.96
CA GLU A 270 26.82 8.85 -8.46
C GLU A 270 27.34 9.36 -9.81
N ILE A 271 26.55 9.16 -10.86
CA ILE A 271 26.88 9.60 -12.22
C ILE A 271 26.07 10.86 -12.50
N PRO A 272 26.65 12.06 -12.38
CA PRO A 272 25.95 13.29 -12.71
C PRO A 272 25.64 13.34 -14.22
N TYR A 273 24.62 14.10 -14.59
CA TYR A 273 24.15 14.15 -15.98
C TYR A 273 25.25 14.58 -16.97
N GLU A 274 26.15 15.48 -16.55
CA GLU A 274 27.28 15.92 -17.38
C GLU A 274 28.31 14.81 -17.65
N GLU A 275 28.40 13.79 -16.78
CA GLU A 275 29.31 12.67 -16.94
C GLU A 275 28.76 11.57 -17.84
N ILE A 276 27.47 11.58 -18.18
CA ILE A 276 26.90 10.64 -19.15
C ILE A 276 27.65 10.71 -20.48
N ALA A 277 28.04 11.91 -20.93
CA ALA A 277 28.80 12.10 -22.17
C ALA A 277 30.19 11.44 -22.15
N ARG A 278 30.65 10.95 -20.99
CA ARG A 278 31.94 10.25 -20.81
C ARG A 278 31.78 8.74 -20.68
N VAL A 279 30.54 8.25 -20.67
CA VAL A 279 30.26 6.81 -20.67
C VAL A 279 30.72 6.25 -22.00
N GLU A 280 31.55 5.21 -21.96
CA GLU A 280 32.22 4.65 -23.15
C GLU A 280 31.21 4.08 -24.16
N SER A 281 30.13 3.49 -23.67
CA SER A 281 29.06 2.90 -24.47
C SER A 281 27.94 3.93 -24.67
N GLU A 282 27.65 4.28 -25.92
CA GLU A 282 26.54 5.21 -26.25
C GLU A 282 25.18 4.62 -25.85
N GLU A 283 25.03 3.30 -25.85
CA GLU A 283 23.83 2.64 -25.37
C GLU A 283 23.69 2.75 -23.84
N ASP A 284 24.77 2.58 -23.09
CA ASP A 284 24.75 2.77 -21.62
C ASP A 284 24.49 4.24 -21.29
N ALA A 285 25.02 5.16 -22.09
CA ALA A 285 24.70 6.58 -22.02
C ALA A 285 23.21 6.83 -22.30
N ALA A 286 22.62 6.19 -23.32
CA ALA A 286 21.20 6.31 -23.64
C ALA A 286 20.32 5.74 -22.51
N VAL A 287 20.68 4.58 -21.94
CA VAL A 287 20.00 4.01 -20.77
C VAL A 287 20.07 4.99 -19.60
N LEU A 288 21.23 5.56 -19.30
CA LEU A 288 21.38 6.54 -18.22
C LEU A 288 20.57 7.82 -18.48
N ARG A 289 20.53 8.34 -19.71
CA ARG A 289 19.69 9.50 -20.06
C ARG A 289 18.21 9.19 -19.86
N ARG A 290 17.78 7.99 -20.23
CA ARG A 290 16.39 7.55 -20.05
C ARG A 290 16.05 7.38 -18.59
N ILE A 291 16.91 6.66 -17.86
CA ILE A 291 16.78 6.48 -16.42
C ILE A 291 16.73 7.86 -15.74
N LEU A 292 17.75 8.71 -15.92
CA LEU A 292 17.83 10.03 -15.28
C LEU A 292 16.81 11.05 -15.79
N GLY A 293 16.24 10.83 -16.98
CA GLY A 293 15.16 11.65 -17.54
C GLY A 293 13.76 11.23 -17.09
N VAL A 294 13.57 9.97 -16.69
CA VAL A 294 12.29 9.39 -16.22
C VAL A 294 12.18 9.41 -14.69
N ILE A 295 13.30 9.35 -13.96
CA ILE A 295 13.28 9.33 -12.50
C ILE A 295 12.81 10.67 -11.92
N ASP A 296 11.77 10.62 -11.08
CA ASP A 296 11.52 11.61 -10.04
C ASP A 296 12.66 11.51 -8.99
N TRP A 297 13.69 12.34 -9.16
CA TRP A 297 15.02 12.28 -8.54
C TRP A 297 15.07 12.52 -7.03
N ARG A 298 13.97 12.31 -6.30
CA ARG A 298 13.75 12.90 -4.99
C ARG A 298 13.25 11.95 -3.91
N VAL A 299 13.61 10.67 -3.93
CA VAL A 299 13.73 9.93 -2.65
C VAL A 299 15.01 10.43 -1.98
N PRO A 300 14.95 11.23 -0.90
CA PRO A 300 16.16 11.62 -0.20
C PRO A 300 16.71 10.37 0.49
N SER A 301 17.71 9.73 -0.10
CA SER A 301 18.54 8.78 0.63
C SER A 301 19.25 9.57 1.73
N HIS A 302 18.83 9.37 2.99
CA HIS A 302 19.48 9.97 4.13
C HIS A 302 20.89 9.36 4.28
N GLY A 303 21.89 9.98 3.64
CA GLY A 303 23.31 9.71 3.89
C GLY A 303 24.07 8.88 2.84
N GLY A 304 23.41 8.34 1.81
CA GLY A 304 24.08 7.67 0.68
C GLY A 304 23.90 8.46 -0.61
N GLY A 305 24.97 8.64 -1.40
CA GLY A 305 24.92 9.33 -2.70
C GLY A 305 23.85 8.75 -3.65
N ARG A 306 23.59 9.44 -4.77
CA ARG A 306 22.53 9.08 -5.74
C ARG A 306 22.89 7.86 -6.61
N THR A 307 23.34 6.79 -5.98
CA THR A 307 23.74 5.55 -6.65
C THR A 307 22.57 4.64 -6.92
N ARG A 308 21.36 4.95 -6.42
CA ARG A 308 20.17 4.10 -6.55
C ARG A 308 19.08 4.78 -7.34
N VAL A 309 18.49 3.98 -8.19
CA VAL A 309 17.43 4.35 -9.11
C VAL A 309 16.27 3.41 -8.87
N VAL A 310 15.12 4.00 -8.67
CA VAL A 310 13.86 3.29 -8.59
C VAL A 310 13.20 3.36 -9.96
N LEU A 311 12.82 2.22 -10.51
CA LEU A 311 12.13 2.13 -11.80
C LEU A 311 10.69 1.64 -11.61
N ARG A 312 9.79 2.15 -12.45
CA ARG A 312 8.47 1.52 -12.63
C ARG A 312 8.63 0.18 -13.33
N ALA A 313 7.72 -0.77 -13.10
CA ALA A 313 7.77 -2.11 -13.66
C ALA A 313 7.90 -2.10 -15.19
N GLU A 314 7.17 -1.23 -15.89
CA GLU A 314 7.20 -1.15 -17.36
C GLU A 314 8.54 -0.61 -17.87
N THR A 315 9.13 0.33 -17.15
CA THR A 315 10.45 0.87 -17.50
C THR A 315 11.56 -0.14 -17.21
N PHE A 316 11.39 -0.92 -16.15
CA PHE A 316 12.29 -2.01 -15.82
C PHE A 316 12.21 -3.13 -16.89
N LEU A 317 11.01 -3.56 -17.28
CA LEU A 317 10.79 -4.55 -18.36
C LEU A 317 11.43 -4.14 -19.68
N ASP A 318 11.40 -2.86 -20.01
CA ASP A 318 11.95 -2.37 -21.27
C ASP A 318 13.49 -2.24 -21.25
N LEU A 319 14.09 -1.95 -20.09
CA LEU A 319 15.54 -1.74 -19.97
C LEU A 319 16.32 -3.03 -19.72
N VAL A 320 15.77 -3.92 -18.89
CA VAL A 320 16.47 -5.09 -18.33
C VAL A 320 16.93 -6.10 -19.37
N PRO A 321 16.13 -6.51 -20.37
CA PRO A 321 16.57 -7.46 -21.39
C PRO A 321 17.83 -6.97 -22.10
N GLY A 322 17.87 -5.68 -22.44
CA GLY A 322 19.01 -5.05 -23.07
C GLY A 322 20.23 -4.99 -22.15
N LEU A 323 20.04 -4.69 -20.85
CA LEU A 323 21.13 -4.65 -19.87
C LEU A 323 21.73 -6.03 -19.60
N ALA A 324 20.89 -7.05 -19.47
CA ALA A 324 21.32 -8.43 -19.22
C ALA A 324 22.06 -9.02 -20.42
N THR A 325 21.52 -8.88 -21.64
CA THR A 325 22.16 -9.38 -22.88
C THR A 325 23.57 -8.83 -23.07
N ARG A 326 23.85 -7.62 -22.58
CA ARG A 326 25.15 -6.96 -22.67
C ARG A 326 26.09 -7.24 -21.50
N GLY A 327 25.67 -8.09 -20.55
CA GLY A 327 26.41 -8.37 -19.32
C GLY A 327 26.60 -7.13 -18.44
N ARG A 328 25.68 -6.16 -18.53
CA ARG A 328 25.70 -4.92 -17.72
C ARG A 328 24.81 -5.03 -16.49
N LEU A 329 23.86 -5.95 -16.49
CA LEU A 329 23.02 -6.25 -15.33
C LEU A 329 23.76 -7.20 -14.40
N LEU A 330 23.91 -6.80 -13.14
CA LEU A 330 24.56 -7.58 -12.09
C LEU A 330 23.55 -7.87 -10.98
N GLY A 331 23.73 -8.99 -10.30
CA GLY A 331 22.88 -9.43 -9.20
C GLY A 331 23.67 -9.79 -7.96
N PRO A 332 23.00 -9.88 -6.80
CA PRO A 332 23.60 -10.50 -5.64
C PRO A 332 24.00 -11.95 -5.95
N GLN A 333 25.07 -12.42 -5.32
CA GLN A 333 25.37 -13.84 -5.34
C GLN A 333 24.37 -14.57 -4.45
N LEU A 334 23.42 -15.26 -5.07
CA LEU A 334 22.53 -16.16 -4.35
C LEU A 334 23.34 -17.40 -3.99
N HIS A 335 23.69 -17.55 -2.71
CA HIS A 335 24.20 -18.83 -2.24
C HIS A 335 23.09 -19.85 -2.41
N GLY A 336 23.28 -20.78 -3.34
CA GLY A 336 22.39 -21.93 -3.51
C GLY A 336 22.09 -22.49 -2.13
N SER A 337 20.81 -22.70 -1.83
CA SER A 337 20.40 -23.29 -0.57
C SER A 337 21.03 -24.66 -0.50
N ASP A 338 22.21 -24.73 0.13
CA ASP A 338 22.87 -25.98 0.45
C ASP A 338 22.04 -26.63 1.56
N THR A 339 20.91 -27.23 1.15
CA THR A 339 20.00 -27.98 2.00
C THR A 339 20.69 -29.20 2.63
N SER A 340 21.92 -29.52 2.19
CA SER A 340 22.74 -30.60 2.75
C SER A 340 23.42 -30.24 4.08
N ARG A 341 23.49 -28.95 4.45
CA ARG A 341 23.97 -28.56 5.80
C ARG A 341 22.89 -28.81 6.85
N ARG A 342 22.90 -30.04 7.39
CA ARG A 342 22.28 -30.32 8.70
C ARG A 342 22.76 -29.28 9.71
N PRO A 343 21.87 -28.69 10.54
CA PRO A 343 22.29 -27.76 11.57
C PRO A 343 23.28 -28.48 12.47
N ASN A 344 24.49 -27.94 12.56
CA ASN A 344 25.53 -28.49 13.43
C ASN A 344 25.08 -28.22 14.87
N ASP A 345 24.75 -29.28 15.61
CA ASP A 345 24.48 -29.23 17.05
C ASP A 345 25.74 -28.73 17.77
N GLY A 346 25.72 -27.48 18.23
CA GLY A 346 26.70 -27.01 19.21
C GLY A 346 27.00 -25.52 19.17
N SER A 347 26.64 -24.83 20.26
CA SER A 347 27.07 -23.49 20.67
C SER A 347 26.20 -22.32 20.22
N MET A 348 25.07 -22.13 20.92
CA MET A 348 24.41 -20.83 21.01
C MET A 348 25.21 -19.92 21.94
N SER A 349 25.91 -18.94 21.36
CA SER A 349 26.34 -17.75 22.08
C SER A 349 25.15 -16.80 22.23
N THR A 350 24.71 -16.62 23.46
CA THR A 350 23.62 -15.74 23.88
C THR A 350 24.04 -14.27 23.82
N LYS A 351 23.69 -13.58 22.73
CA LYS A 351 23.45 -12.11 22.76
C LYS A 351 22.27 -11.72 21.86
N SER A 352 21.09 -11.79 22.50
CA SER A 352 19.96 -10.86 22.43
C SER A 352 19.67 -10.10 21.12
N TYR A 353 18.53 -10.44 20.50
CA TYR A 353 17.54 -9.45 20.08
C TYR A 353 16.13 -10.00 20.38
N ARG A 354 15.28 -9.18 21.02
CA ARG A 354 13.94 -9.53 21.50
C ARG A 354 12.98 -8.45 21.01
N GLY A 355 11.98 -8.82 20.23
CA GLY A 355 10.86 -7.97 19.83
C GLY A 355 9.93 -8.72 18.89
N LEU A 356 8.68 -8.91 19.31
CA LEU A 356 7.61 -9.65 18.63
C LEU A 356 7.08 -8.88 17.41
N SER A 357 7.89 -8.78 16.37
CA SER A 357 7.42 -8.78 14.98
C SER A 357 7.93 -10.08 14.38
N GLY A 358 7.12 -10.79 13.61
CA GLY A 358 7.63 -11.90 12.81
C GLY A 358 8.67 -11.38 11.82
N GLU A 359 9.93 -11.24 12.24
CA GLU A 359 11.06 -11.11 11.35
C GLU A 359 11.17 -12.46 10.64
N VAL A 360 10.46 -12.55 9.51
CA VAL A 360 10.84 -13.42 8.40
C VAL A 360 12.36 -13.32 8.34
N ARG A 361 13.05 -14.46 8.52
CA ARG A 361 14.51 -14.52 8.39
C ARG A 361 14.84 -14.06 6.98
N SER A 362 15.07 -12.75 6.81
CA SER A 362 15.63 -12.22 5.59
C SER A 362 16.93 -13.00 5.41
N ARG A 363 16.97 -13.86 4.38
CA ARG A 363 18.20 -14.55 4.04
C ARG A 363 19.25 -13.46 3.91
N GLN A 364 20.32 -13.56 4.69
CA GLN A 364 21.39 -12.59 4.62
C GLN A 364 22.10 -12.79 3.28
N VAL A 365 21.57 -12.10 2.26
CA VAL A 365 22.17 -12.03 0.94
C VAL A 365 23.31 -11.03 1.05
N ASP A 366 24.54 -11.48 0.78
CA ASP A 366 25.70 -10.60 0.69
C ASP A 366 25.50 -9.66 -0.52
N MET A 367 24.94 -8.50 -0.22
CA MET A 367 24.54 -7.48 -1.19
C MET A 367 25.69 -6.53 -1.55
N GLU A 368 26.95 -6.96 -1.41
CA GLU A 368 28.08 -6.13 -1.83
C GLU A 368 28.17 -6.12 -3.37
N PRO A 369 27.81 -5.00 -4.02
CA PRO A 369 27.60 -5.02 -5.47
C PRO A 369 28.89 -5.03 -6.26
N THR A 370 30.03 -4.87 -5.59
CA THR A 370 31.36 -4.96 -6.21
C THR A 370 31.71 -6.38 -6.65
N ASN A 371 31.01 -7.39 -6.11
CA ASN A 371 31.16 -8.81 -6.47
C ASN A 371 29.92 -9.36 -7.21
N GLY A 372 29.10 -8.47 -7.79
CA GLY A 372 27.88 -8.89 -8.47
C GLY A 372 28.15 -9.85 -9.63
N ILE A 373 27.33 -10.89 -9.73
CA ILE A 373 27.39 -11.87 -10.82
C ILE A 373 26.55 -11.33 -11.99
N PRO A 374 27.00 -11.46 -13.25
CA PRO A 374 26.18 -11.12 -14.40
C PRO A 374 24.83 -11.85 -14.35
N ILE A 375 23.75 -11.08 -14.46
CA ILE A 375 22.39 -11.60 -14.55
C ILE A 375 22.06 -11.86 -16.02
N GLU A 376 21.58 -13.05 -16.31
CA GLU A 376 20.96 -13.42 -17.57
C GLU A 376 19.46 -13.06 -17.54
N TRP A 377 18.91 -12.71 -18.70
CA TRP A 377 17.49 -12.44 -18.85
C TRP A 377 16.80 -13.62 -19.50
N ASP A 378 15.73 -14.11 -18.88
CA ASP A 378 14.87 -15.13 -19.47
C ASP A 378 13.92 -14.49 -20.52
N ALA A 379 14.29 -14.63 -21.79
CA ALA A 379 13.54 -14.06 -22.91
C ALA A 379 12.32 -14.90 -23.34
N ALA A 380 12.07 -16.07 -22.76
CA ALA A 380 11.03 -16.99 -23.22
C ALA A 380 9.60 -16.64 -22.75
N GLY A 381 9.41 -15.47 -22.11
CA GLY A 381 8.11 -14.96 -21.69
C GLY A 381 7.86 -15.08 -20.19
N PRO A 382 6.70 -14.59 -19.70
CA PRO A 382 6.39 -14.61 -18.27
C PRO A 382 6.20 -16.04 -17.75
N TRP A 383 6.65 -16.25 -16.53
CA TRP A 383 6.28 -17.39 -15.71
C TRP A 383 4.99 -17.08 -14.96
N THR A 384 4.11 -18.06 -14.79
CA THR A 384 2.94 -17.92 -13.92
C THR A 384 3.25 -18.54 -12.57
N MET A 385 3.00 -17.81 -11.48
CA MET A 385 3.06 -18.39 -10.14
C MET A 385 1.83 -19.26 -9.90
N THR A 386 2.07 -20.47 -9.40
CA THR A 386 1.06 -21.50 -9.18
C THR A 386 1.23 -22.09 -7.79
N LEU A 387 0.15 -22.22 -7.02
CA LEU A 387 0.13 -22.96 -5.76
C LEU A 387 -0.19 -24.43 -6.05
N ALA A 388 0.82 -25.28 -5.97
CA ALA A 388 0.68 -26.71 -6.26
C ALA A 388 0.55 -27.52 -4.96
N LEU A 389 -0.44 -28.40 -4.91
CA LEU A 389 -0.64 -29.38 -3.84
C LEU A 389 -0.04 -30.73 -4.29
N HIS A 390 0.90 -31.25 -3.53
CA HIS A 390 1.53 -32.56 -3.78
C HIS A 390 1.12 -33.54 -2.69
N ASP A 391 0.77 -34.76 -3.09
CA ASP A 391 0.53 -35.86 -2.16
C ASP A 391 1.86 -36.35 -1.59
N ASP A 392 1.93 -36.59 -0.29
CA ASP A 392 3.11 -37.21 0.31
C ASP A 392 3.12 -38.71 -0.01
N THR A 393 4.10 -39.13 -0.81
CA THR A 393 4.23 -40.51 -1.29
C THR A 393 4.45 -41.56 -0.18
N GLU A 394 4.59 -41.16 1.08
CA GLU A 394 4.75 -42.05 2.23
C GLU A 394 3.44 -42.68 2.73
N GLY A 395 2.32 -42.53 2.01
CA GLY A 395 1.05 -43.19 2.32
C GLY A 395 0.31 -42.60 3.53
N ARG A 396 0.73 -41.42 3.97
CA ARG A 396 -0.04 -40.58 4.87
C ARG A 396 -0.91 -39.65 4.03
N PRO A 397 -2.20 -39.46 4.38
CA PRO A 397 -3.12 -38.59 3.65
C PRO A 397 -2.83 -37.11 3.97
N ILE A 398 -1.60 -36.67 3.72
CA ILE A 398 -1.11 -35.32 3.99
C ILE A 398 -0.61 -34.74 2.67
N TYR A 399 -1.14 -33.57 2.33
CA TYR A 399 -0.72 -32.79 1.18
C TYR A 399 0.25 -31.70 1.58
N HIS A 400 1.23 -31.44 0.73
CA HIS A 400 2.13 -30.30 0.88
C HIS A 400 1.80 -29.23 -0.16
N SER A 401 1.46 -28.04 0.31
CA SER A 401 1.38 -26.87 -0.58
C SER A 401 2.78 -26.34 -0.88
N ARG A 402 3.08 -26.13 -2.17
CA ARG A 402 4.31 -25.48 -2.62
C ARG A 402 3.99 -24.54 -3.76
N LEU A 403 4.58 -23.36 -3.73
CA LEU A 403 4.59 -22.52 -4.91
C LEU A 403 5.44 -23.16 -6.01
N ARG A 404 5.06 -22.92 -7.25
CA ARG A 404 5.78 -23.30 -8.46
C ARG A 404 5.70 -22.15 -9.45
N LEU A 405 6.75 -21.99 -10.24
CA LEU A 405 6.71 -21.15 -11.42
C LEU A 405 6.47 -22.07 -12.61
N VAL A 406 5.40 -21.82 -13.36
CA VAL A 406 5.00 -22.63 -14.52
C VAL A 406 5.01 -21.76 -15.77
N ARG A 407 5.60 -22.26 -16.85
CA ARG A 407 5.53 -21.65 -18.19
C ARG A 407 5.47 -22.77 -19.22
N ASP A 408 4.40 -22.80 -20.00
CA ASP A 408 4.12 -23.92 -20.92
C ASP A 408 4.15 -25.28 -20.20
N SER A 409 5.05 -26.18 -20.60
CA SER A 409 5.29 -27.48 -19.95
C SER A 409 6.37 -27.43 -18.86
N ASP A 410 7.09 -26.31 -18.74
CA ASP A 410 8.21 -26.19 -17.83
C ASP A 410 7.72 -25.75 -16.44
N SER A 411 8.33 -26.34 -15.41
CA SER A 411 8.06 -26.01 -14.02
C SER A 411 9.36 -25.83 -13.27
N LEU A 412 9.47 -24.73 -12.53
CA LEU A 412 10.60 -24.44 -11.64
C LEU A 412 10.14 -24.37 -10.19
N SER A 413 11.00 -24.85 -9.29
CA SER A 413 10.82 -24.63 -7.86
C SER A 413 11.19 -23.17 -7.53
N PRO A 414 10.37 -22.46 -6.74
CA PRO A 414 10.66 -21.10 -6.27
C PRO A 414 11.78 -21.07 -5.21
N ASP A 415 12.24 -22.23 -4.74
CA ASP A 415 13.23 -22.33 -3.67
C ASP A 415 14.52 -21.62 -4.05
N GLY A 416 14.97 -20.67 -3.22
CA GLY A 416 16.19 -19.92 -3.55
C GLY A 416 15.96 -18.65 -4.36
N ALA A 417 14.75 -18.43 -4.87
CA ALA A 417 14.42 -17.22 -5.60
C ALA A 417 14.36 -15.99 -4.69
N LEU A 418 14.82 -14.86 -5.23
CA LEU A 418 14.52 -13.54 -4.70
C LEU A 418 13.36 -12.95 -5.52
N TYR A 419 12.20 -12.77 -4.89
CA TYR A 419 11.03 -12.17 -5.52
C TYR A 419 11.05 -10.66 -5.37
N PHE A 420 10.50 -9.98 -6.37
CA PHE A 420 10.32 -8.54 -6.38
C PHE A 420 8.84 -8.23 -6.57
N PRO A 421 8.28 -7.24 -5.85
CA PRO A 421 6.85 -6.93 -5.96
C PRO A 421 6.39 -6.45 -7.35
N SER A 422 7.30 -6.17 -8.30
CA SER A 422 6.97 -5.86 -9.71
C SER A 422 6.80 -7.09 -10.60
N GLY A 423 6.63 -8.27 -10.00
CA GLY A 423 6.49 -9.50 -10.77
C GLY A 423 7.80 -9.97 -11.39
N PHE A 424 8.89 -9.98 -10.60
CA PHE A 424 10.12 -10.63 -11.04
C PHE A 424 10.61 -11.64 -10.01
N ALA A 425 11.35 -12.62 -10.50
CA ALA A 425 12.12 -13.55 -9.68
C ALA A 425 13.55 -13.62 -10.20
N LEU A 426 14.52 -13.33 -9.32
CA LEU A 426 15.93 -13.66 -9.57
C LEU A 426 16.19 -15.03 -8.96
N MET A 427 16.46 -16.02 -9.80
CA MET A 427 16.82 -17.37 -9.34
C MET A 427 18.15 -17.75 -9.97
N GLU A 428 19.09 -18.17 -9.11
CA GLU A 428 20.50 -18.39 -9.47
C GLU A 428 21.13 -17.08 -9.99
N ASN A 429 21.31 -16.96 -11.30
CA ASN A 429 21.78 -15.77 -12.00
C ASN A 429 20.83 -15.36 -13.14
N VAL A 430 19.60 -15.88 -13.16
CA VAL A 430 18.65 -15.61 -14.24
C VAL A 430 17.46 -14.83 -13.67
N LEU A 431 17.24 -13.65 -14.21
CA LEU A 431 16.09 -12.80 -13.88
C LEU A 431 14.93 -13.14 -14.80
N ARG A 432 13.79 -13.44 -14.19
CA ARG A 432 12.58 -13.92 -14.84
C ARG A 432 11.42 -12.98 -14.55
N HIS A 433 10.60 -12.73 -15.56
CA HIS A 433 9.31 -12.08 -15.37
C HIS A 433 8.32 -13.11 -14.83
N VAL A 434 7.61 -12.76 -13.76
CA VAL A 434 6.59 -13.58 -13.11
C VAL A 434 5.27 -12.82 -13.16
N GLN A 435 4.32 -13.38 -13.88
CA GLN A 435 2.95 -12.92 -13.94
C GLN A 435 2.20 -13.35 -12.68
N GLY A 436 1.51 -12.39 -12.09
CA GLY A 436 0.69 -12.55 -10.90
C GLY A 436 0.63 -11.23 -10.15
N ASP A 437 -0.46 -11.04 -9.41
CA ASP A 437 -0.54 -9.98 -8.42
C ASP A 437 0.11 -10.50 -7.12
N ASP A 438 0.70 -9.61 -6.32
CA ASP A 438 1.21 -9.91 -4.98
C ASP A 438 2.20 -11.10 -4.91
N VAL A 439 2.96 -11.35 -5.99
CA VAL A 439 3.93 -12.46 -6.13
C VAL A 439 4.86 -12.59 -4.92
N GLU A 440 5.37 -11.46 -4.41
CA GLU A 440 6.24 -11.44 -3.23
C GLU A 440 5.50 -11.87 -1.96
N THR A 441 4.26 -11.41 -1.76
CA THR A 441 3.46 -11.78 -0.57
C THR A 441 3.18 -13.27 -0.55
N TRP A 442 2.85 -13.85 -1.71
CA TRP A 442 2.67 -15.30 -1.82
C TRP A 442 3.98 -16.05 -1.60
N ALA A 443 5.08 -15.61 -2.22
CA ALA A 443 6.39 -16.21 -2.02
C ALA A 443 6.83 -16.22 -0.55
N ASP A 444 6.58 -15.12 0.18
CA ASP A 444 6.88 -15.02 1.60
C ASP A 444 5.94 -15.88 2.44
N ALA A 445 4.65 -15.94 2.12
CA ALA A 445 3.69 -16.77 2.84
C ALA A 445 3.99 -18.28 2.70
N PHE A 446 4.48 -18.70 1.53
CA PHE A 446 4.75 -20.11 1.20
C PHE A 446 6.26 -20.41 1.05
N HIS A 447 7.11 -19.65 1.74
CA HIS A 447 8.55 -19.93 1.82
C HIS A 447 8.85 -21.30 2.47
N LEU A 448 7.89 -21.83 3.24
CA LEU A 448 7.88 -23.21 3.74
C LEU A 448 6.60 -23.91 3.25
N PRO A 449 6.68 -25.21 2.91
CA PRO A 449 5.48 -25.96 2.56
C PRO A 449 4.52 -26.03 3.75
N LEU A 450 3.22 -25.80 3.51
CA LEU A 450 2.18 -26.10 4.51
C LEU A 450 1.74 -27.55 4.36
N GLU A 451 1.72 -28.28 5.47
CA GLU A 451 1.09 -29.60 5.59
C GLU A 451 -0.41 -29.42 5.75
N ILE A 452 -1.19 -30.13 4.94
CA ILE A 452 -2.65 -30.05 4.87
C ILE A 452 -3.19 -31.47 4.95
N ASP A 453 -3.97 -31.78 5.98
CA ASP A 453 -4.65 -33.08 6.08
C ASP A 453 -5.65 -33.25 4.92
N GLU A 454 -5.82 -34.49 4.43
CA GLU A 454 -6.74 -34.82 3.32
C GLU A 454 -8.17 -34.33 3.54
N SER A 455 -8.64 -34.32 4.80
CA SER A 455 -9.97 -33.80 5.17
C SER A 455 -10.13 -32.30 4.94
N ASP A 456 -9.03 -31.56 4.94
CA ASP A 456 -9.00 -30.10 4.97
C ASP A 456 -8.63 -29.51 3.60
N VAL A 457 -8.34 -30.35 2.60
CA VAL A 457 -7.91 -29.91 1.25
C VAL A 457 -8.97 -29.04 0.57
N ASP A 458 -10.24 -29.44 0.61
CA ASP A 458 -11.32 -28.67 -0.02
C ASP A 458 -11.52 -27.31 0.69
N GLU A 459 -11.40 -27.27 2.02
CA GLU A 459 -11.45 -26.03 2.81
C GLU A 459 -10.24 -25.13 2.51
N PHE A 460 -9.03 -25.71 2.42
CA PHE A 460 -7.82 -25.00 2.07
C PHE A 460 -7.89 -24.39 0.67
N ILE A 461 -8.28 -25.17 -0.36
CA ILE A 461 -8.41 -24.66 -1.73
C ILE A 461 -9.44 -23.53 -1.78
N THR A 462 -10.57 -23.72 -1.10
CA THR A 462 -11.61 -22.71 -0.99
C THR A 462 -11.05 -21.45 -0.35
N ALA A 463 -10.41 -21.55 0.83
CA ALA A 463 -9.84 -20.40 1.54
C ALA A 463 -8.77 -19.68 0.71
N ALA A 464 -7.84 -20.42 0.10
CA ALA A 464 -6.79 -19.87 -0.75
C ALA A 464 -7.38 -19.09 -1.94
N ALA A 465 -8.38 -19.64 -2.62
CA ALA A 465 -9.03 -19.01 -3.76
C ALA A 465 -9.78 -17.72 -3.42
N HIS A 466 -10.18 -17.50 -2.16
CA HIS A 466 -10.77 -16.24 -1.69
C HIS A 466 -9.72 -15.16 -1.37
N VAL A 467 -8.44 -15.53 -1.20
CA VAL A 467 -7.39 -14.54 -0.97
C VAL A 467 -7.14 -13.76 -2.27
N GLN A 468 -7.20 -12.42 -2.17
CA GLN A 468 -6.91 -11.55 -3.30
C GLN A 468 -5.51 -11.81 -3.85
N GLY A 469 -5.37 -11.83 -5.18
CA GLY A 469 -4.10 -12.12 -5.83
C GLY A 469 -3.68 -13.59 -5.78
N CYS A 470 -4.54 -14.52 -5.33
CA CYS A 470 -4.19 -15.92 -5.22
C CYS A 470 -3.67 -16.49 -6.56
N PRO A 471 -2.47 -17.12 -6.58
CA PRO A 471 -1.96 -17.78 -7.78
C PRO A 471 -2.90 -18.90 -8.23
N SER A 472 -2.73 -19.37 -9.48
CA SER A 472 -3.50 -20.53 -9.96
C SER A 472 -3.24 -21.73 -9.05
N ILE A 473 -4.27 -22.48 -8.66
CA ILE A 473 -4.10 -23.65 -7.78
C ILE A 473 -4.01 -24.92 -8.63
N GLN A 474 -2.91 -25.66 -8.52
CA GLN A 474 -2.76 -26.99 -9.10
C GLN A 474 -2.98 -28.04 -8.02
N ALA A 475 -4.17 -28.66 -8.02
CA ALA A 475 -4.51 -29.74 -7.13
C ALA A 475 -4.36 -31.11 -7.81
N PRO A 476 -4.15 -32.21 -7.04
CA PRO A 476 -4.20 -33.58 -7.53
C PRO A 476 -5.52 -33.86 -8.26
N GLU A 477 -5.54 -34.89 -9.12
CA GLU A 477 -6.74 -35.27 -9.91
C GLU A 477 -8.00 -35.47 -9.04
N SER A 478 -7.83 -36.02 -7.84
CA SER A 478 -8.91 -36.22 -6.84
C SER A 478 -9.51 -34.92 -6.29
N TYR A 479 -8.78 -33.81 -6.40
CA TYR A 479 -9.16 -32.47 -5.92
C TYR A 479 -9.12 -31.43 -7.04
N ARG A 480 -9.12 -31.86 -8.30
CA ARG A 480 -9.03 -30.93 -9.42
C ARG A 480 -10.31 -30.12 -9.55
N TRP A 481 -10.16 -28.79 -9.56
CA TRP A 481 -11.25 -27.86 -9.83
C TRP A 481 -11.29 -27.52 -11.32
N ASN A 482 -12.49 -27.43 -11.87
CA ASN A 482 -12.71 -26.92 -13.22
C ASN A 482 -12.69 -25.40 -13.18
N GLU A 483 -11.65 -24.79 -13.75
CA GLU A 483 -11.59 -23.33 -13.88
C GLU A 483 -12.41 -22.88 -15.09
N LEU A 484 -13.47 -22.10 -14.84
CA LEU A 484 -14.33 -21.54 -15.89
C LEU A 484 -13.98 -20.06 -16.10
N SER A 485 -13.52 -19.75 -17.32
CA SER A 485 -13.16 -18.40 -17.77
C SER A 485 -13.95 -17.96 -19.01
N SER A 486 -15.13 -18.55 -19.25
CA SER A 486 -15.99 -18.16 -20.37
C SER A 486 -16.47 -16.70 -20.23
N PRO A 487 -16.67 -15.96 -21.34
CA PRO A 487 -17.26 -14.63 -21.26
C PRO A 487 -18.63 -14.70 -20.59
N PRO A 488 -18.95 -13.77 -19.66
CA PRO A 488 -20.21 -13.80 -18.93
C PRO A 488 -21.39 -13.57 -19.87
N VAL A 489 -22.43 -14.38 -19.74
CA VAL A 489 -23.72 -14.14 -20.41
C VAL A 489 -24.66 -13.44 -19.41
N PRO A 490 -24.99 -12.15 -19.60
CA PRO A 490 -25.86 -11.43 -18.69
C PRO A 490 -27.28 -12.00 -18.72
N ARG A 491 -27.92 -12.09 -17.56
CA ARG A 491 -29.31 -12.51 -17.39
C ARG A 491 -30.02 -11.55 -16.44
N LEU A 492 -31.04 -10.86 -16.96
CA LEU A 492 -31.93 -10.04 -16.13
C LEU A 492 -32.92 -10.96 -15.41
N VAL A 493 -32.89 -10.94 -14.08
CA VAL A 493 -33.83 -11.69 -13.25
C VAL A 493 -34.82 -10.71 -12.62
N ILE A 494 -36.11 -10.92 -12.88
CA ILE A 494 -37.20 -10.16 -12.27
C ILE A 494 -37.83 -11.06 -11.20
N ALA A 495 -37.64 -10.71 -9.93
CA ALA A 495 -38.18 -11.44 -8.79
C ALA A 495 -39.43 -10.75 -8.22
N GLY A 496 -40.38 -11.57 -7.74
CA GLY A 496 -41.52 -11.07 -7.00
C GLY A 496 -41.11 -10.32 -5.72
N PRO A 497 -41.98 -9.45 -5.19
CA PRO A 497 -41.73 -8.80 -3.90
C PRO A 497 -41.52 -9.85 -2.80
N GLY A 498 -40.31 -9.88 -2.23
CA GLY A 498 -39.90 -10.87 -1.21
C GLY A 498 -39.24 -12.14 -1.75
N GLU A 499 -39.10 -12.29 -3.07
CA GLU A 499 -38.44 -13.43 -3.72
C GLU A 499 -36.99 -13.12 -4.15
N VAL A 500 -36.45 -11.94 -3.82
CA VAL A 500 -35.04 -11.65 -4.09
C VAL A 500 -34.19 -12.62 -3.28
N PRO A 501 -33.40 -13.49 -3.94
CA PRO A 501 -32.50 -14.37 -3.22
C PRO A 501 -31.58 -13.51 -2.35
N ALA A 502 -31.34 -13.98 -1.13
CA ALA A 502 -30.27 -13.40 -0.33
C ALA A 502 -29.00 -13.37 -1.18
N PRO A 503 -28.22 -12.26 -1.14
CA PRO A 503 -26.97 -12.20 -1.90
C PRO A 503 -26.14 -13.44 -1.62
N TRP A 504 -25.58 -14.00 -2.70
CA TRP A 504 -24.80 -15.25 -2.64
C TRP A 504 -23.79 -15.20 -1.49
N ARG A 505 -23.77 -16.26 -0.67
CA ARG A 505 -22.79 -16.42 0.41
C ARG A 505 -21.89 -17.62 0.09
N PRO A 506 -20.56 -17.44 0.05
CA PRO A 506 -19.64 -18.57 -0.10
C PRO A 506 -19.87 -19.59 1.02
N GLY A 507 -19.94 -20.88 0.66
CA GLY A 507 -20.06 -21.99 1.63
C GLY A 507 -21.47 -22.24 2.20
N GLY A 508 -22.48 -21.48 1.78
CA GLY A 508 -23.88 -21.67 2.19
C GLY A 508 -24.58 -22.78 1.41
N GLY A 509 -24.16 -24.05 1.59
CA GLY A 509 -24.89 -25.20 1.08
C GLY A 509 -26.21 -25.40 1.81
N THR A 510 -27.23 -24.59 1.50
CA THR A 510 -28.62 -24.93 1.80
C THR A 510 -29.43 -24.96 0.52
N SER A 511 -29.73 -26.18 0.09
CA SER A 511 -30.71 -26.50 -0.93
C SER A 511 -32.08 -25.91 -0.57
N ALA A 512 -32.46 -24.79 -1.18
CA ALA A 512 -33.86 -24.47 -1.40
C ALA A 512 -34.23 -25.03 -2.77
N GLY A 513 -35.12 -26.03 -2.77
CA GLY A 513 -35.35 -26.95 -3.88
C GLY A 513 -35.58 -26.27 -5.24
N ALA A 514 -34.91 -26.82 -6.25
CA ALA A 514 -35.28 -26.66 -7.65
C ALA A 514 -36.74 -27.11 -7.84
N SER A 515 -37.67 -26.15 -7.84
CA SER A 515 -39.04 -26.36 -8.27
C SER A 515 -39.01 -26.63 -9.77
N THR A 516 -39.07 -27.91 -10.14
CA THR A 516 -39.36 -28.33 -11.51
C THR A 516 -40.78 -27.89 -11.84
N ARG A 517 -40.91 -26.73 -12.49
CA ARG A 517 -42.19 -26.24 -13.04
C ARG A 517 -42.54 -27.12 -14.24
N ARG A 518 -43.29 -28.19 -13.96
CA ARG A 518 -43.85 -29.11 -14.96
C ARG A 518 -44.90 -28.36 -15.78
N GLU A 519 -44.68 -28.26 -17.10
CA GLU A 519 -45.71 -27.85 -18.05
C GLU A 519 -46.88 -28.83 -17.96
N SER A 520 -48.07 -28.29 -17.70
CA SER A 520 -49.33 -29.04 -17.61
C SER A 520 -50.06 -28.94 -18.94
N THR A 521 -49.91 -29.97 -19.79
CA THR A 521 -50.90 -30.28 -20.82
C THR A 521 -51.94 -31.22 -20.20
N GLY A 522 -53.15 -30.71 -19.97
CA GLY A 522 -54.27 -31.51 -19.48
C GLY A 522 -54.94 -32.28 -20.62
N VAL A 523 -55.21 -33.57 -20.41
CA VAL A 523 -56.44 -34.27 -20.87
C VAL A 523 -56.76 -35.42 -19.90
N SER A 524 -57.90 -35.24 -19.25
CA SER A 524 -58.96 -36.16 -18.82
C SER A 524 -58.81 -37.70 -18.81
N ALA A 525 -59.26 -38.23 -17.66
CA ALA A 525 -60.20 -39.36 -17.45
C ALA A 525 -59.68 -40.82 -17.47
N GLY A 526 -59.97 -41.51 -16.36
CA GLY A 526 -59.91 -42.96 -16.24
C GLY A 526 -60.05 -43.42 -14.79
N ALA A 527 -61.29 -43.62 -14.35
CA ALA A 527 -61.65 -44.14 -13.04
C ALA A 527 -61.16 -45.58 -12.80
N SER A 528 -60.96 -45.97 -11.53
CA SER A 528 -61.78 -46.97 -10.80
C SER A 528 -61.01 -47.63 -9.66
N SER A 529 -61.63 -47.63 -8.46
CA SER A 529 -61.69 -48.72 -7.44
C SER A 529 -60.38 -49.27 -6.83
N SER A 530 -60.27 -49.68 -5.57
CA SER A 530 -61.09 -49.66 -4.34
C SER A 530 -60.31 -50.47 -3.29
N SER A 531 -60.70 -50.34 -2.01
CA SER A 531 -60.45 -51.27 -0.88
C SER A 531 -59.08 -51.20 -0.19
N SER A 532 -58.91 -51.35 1.13
CA SER A 532 -59.78 -51.33 2.31
C SER A 532 -58.91 -51.61 3.56
N ALA A 533 -59.35 -51.09 4.72
CA ALA A 533 -59.15 -51.60 6.10
C ALA A 533 -57.80 -51.38 6.84
N SER A 534 -57.77 -50.33 7.69
CA SER A 534 -57.73 -50.26 9.17
C SER A 534 -57.10 -51.39 10.04
N PRO A 535 -56.94 -51.21 11.37
CA PRO A 535 -55.97 -50.34 12.06
C PRO A 535 -55.26 -51.08 13.24
N SER A 536 -54.27 -50.45 13.89
CA SER A 536 -53.82 -50.91 15.22
C SER A 536 -53.57 -49.76 16.18
N THR A 537 -54.25 -49.88 17.31
CA THR A 537 -54.22 -49.13 18.57
C THR A 537 -52.86 -49.14 19.28
N GLY A 538 -52.56 -48.04 20.00
CA GLY A 538 -51.53 -47.99 21.03
C GLY A 538 -51.66 -46.74 21.89
N ALA A 539 -52.25 -46.90 23.08
CA ALA A 539 -52.47 -45.87 24.08
C ALA A 539 -51.19 -45.52 24.87
N SER A 540 -51.08 -44.29 25.36
CA SER A 540 -50.63 -44.03 26.74
C SER A 540 -50.96 -42.62 27.22
N THR A 541 -51.57 -42.60 28.40
CA THR A 541 -51.93 -41.54 29.35
C THR A 541 -50.74 -40.76 29.92
N ASN A 542 -50.88 -39.44 30.13
CA ASN A 542 -51.02 -38.84 31.48
C ASN A 542 -51.12 -37.29 31.49
N GLN A 543 -52.14 -36.80 32.20
CA GLN A 543 -52.16 -35.79 33.29
C GLN A 543 -51.30 -34.51 33.20
N SER A 544 -51.63 -33.34 33.75
CA SER A 544 -52.82 -32.67 34.29
C SER A 544 -52.34 -31.27 34.74
N ALA A 545 -53.23 -30.28 34.68
CA ALA A 545 -53.30 -29.06 35.51
C ALA A 545 -52.32 -27.87 35.31
N GLY A 546 -52.95 -26.70 35.08
CA GLY A 546 -52.79 -25.53 35.96
C GLY A 546 -52.08 -24.28 35.38
N PRO A 547 -52.74 -23.10 35.32
CA PRO A 547 -52.18 -21.86 34.80
C PRO A 547 -51.61 -20.96 35.91
N SER A 548 -50.58 -20.16 35.60
CA SER A 548 -50.19 -19.00 36.43
C SER A 548 -49.54 -17.91 35.58
N ALA A 549 -49.84 -16.66 35.94
CA ALA A 549 -49.58 -15.45 35.19
C ALA A 549 -48.35 -14.66 35.69
N ALA A 550 -47.69 -13.98 34.73
CA ALA A 550 -46.88 -12.74 34.82
C ALA A 550 -45.47 -12.78 35.47
N PRO A 551 -44.56 -11.80 35.23
CA PRO A 551 -44.47 -10.82 34.13
C PRO A 551 -43.06 -10.71 33.45
N SER A 552 -43.06 -10.08 32.27
CA SER A 552 -42.01 -9.25 31.64
C SER A 552 -40.54 -9.35 32.10
N SER A 553 -39.67 -9.76 31.17
CA SER A 553 -38.28 -9.28 31.09
C SER A 553 -37.98 -8.87 29.65
N GLY A 554 -37.45 -7.66 29.48
CA GLY A 554 -37.22 -7.03 28.19
C GLY A 554 -36.03 -7.64 27.45
N HIS A 555 -36.29 -8.15 26.24
CA HIS A 555 -35.25 -8.38 25.25
C HIS A 555 -34.94 -7.07 24.52
N ARG A 556 -33.69 -6.61 24.65
CA ARG A 556 -33.06 -5.70 23.69
C ARG A 556 -32.99 -6.42 22.33
N PRO A 557 -33.32 -5.76 21.21
CA PRO A 557 -32.98 -6.30 19.90
C PRO A 557 -31.46 -6.23 19.68
N PRO A 558 -30.88 -7.17 18.91
CA PRO A 558 -29.48 -7.07 18.53
C PRO A 558 -29.26 -5.86 17.62
N VAL A 559 -28.20 -5.13 17.93
CA VAL A 559 -27.66 -4.02 17.14
C VAL A 559 -27.13 -4.58 15.83
N GLY A 560 -27.58 -4.03 14.70
CA GLY A 560 -27.00 -4.30 13.37
C GLY A 560 -27.96 -4.87 12.31
N SER A 561 -29.23 -4.48 12.27
CA SER A 561 -30.04 -4.66 11.06
C SER A 561 -29.66 -3.57 10.07
N TRP A 562 -29.11 -3.96 8.93
CA TRP A 562 -29.02 -3.10 7.74
C TRP A 562 -30.43 -2.59 7.45
N GLU A 563 -30.62 -1.27 7.50
CA GLU A 563 -31.84 -0.66 6.97
C GLU A 563 -31.84 -0.88 5.46
N GLU A 564 -32.48 -1.96 5.02
CA GLU A 564 -33.06 -2.03 3.69
C GLU A 564 -33.95 -0.80 3.56
N GLY A 565 -33.43 0.23 2.88
CA GLY A 565 -34.20 1.40 2.50
C GLY A 565 -35.52 0.90 1.91
N ALA A 566 -36.63 1.32 2.50
CA ALA A 566 -37.96 0.79 2.25
C ALA A 566 -38.34 0.84 0.76
N ILE A 567 -37.95 -0.18 0.00
CA ILE A 567 -38.53 -0.51 -1.29
C ILE A 567 -39.94 -1.02 -0.92
N GLY A 568 -40.95 -0.19 -1.20
CA GLY A 568 -42.32 -0.43 -0.75
C GLY A 568 -42.78 -1.88 -0.99
N ARG A 569 -43.35 -2.50 0.06
CA ARG A 569 -43.95 -3.84 -0.01
C ARG A 569 -44.86 -3.92 -1.23
N GLY A 570 -44.47 -4.73 -2.22
CA GLY A 570 -45.22 -4.91 -3.47
C GLY A 570 -44.51 -4.53 -4.77
N ARG A 571 -43.25 -4.08 -4.74
CA ARG A 571 -42.48 -3.84 -5.97
C ARG A 571 -41.75 -5.10 -6.43
N LEU A 572 -41.82 -5.38 -7.74
CA LEU A 572 -40.91 -6.32 -8.40
C LEU A 572 -39.48 -5.81 -8.22
N ALA A 573 -38.56 -6.72 -7.90
CA ALA A 573 -37.14 -6.44 -7.86
C ALA A 573 -36.50 -6.98 -9.13
N ALA A 574 -35.59 -6.21 -9.72
CA ALA A 574 -34.79 -6.67 -10.84
C ALA A 574 -33.31 -6.63 -10.43
N TYR A 575 -32.57 -7.69 -10.73
CA TYR A 575 -31.13 -7.75 -10.56
C TYR A 575 -30.52 -8.55 -11.71
N MET A 576 -29.22 -8.39 -11.91
CA MET A 576 -28.49 -9.09 -12.96
C MET A 576 -27.72 -10.28 -12.38
N GLU A 577 -27.77 -11.37 -13.11
CA GLU A 577 -26.88 -12.52 -12.93
C GLU A 577 -26.01 -12.69 -14.17
N PHE A 578 -24.86 -13.31 -14.00
CA PHE A 578 -23.97 -13.65 -15.09
C PHE A 578 -23.82 -15.17 -15.14
N ALA A 579 -24.16 -15.76 -16.28
CA ALA A 579 -23.90 -17.16 -16.52
C ALA A 579 -22.47 -17.35 -17.08
N TYR A 580 -21.70 -18.19 -16.40
CA TYR A 580 -20.40 -18.68 -16.82
C TYR A 580 -20.54 -20.16 -17.13
N GLY A 581 -20.94 -20.47 -18.37
CA GLY A 581 -21.40 -21.82 -18.72
C GLY A 581 -22.72 -22.15 -18.01
N ASP A 582 -22.70 -23.18 -17.17
CA ASP A 582 -23.83 -23.66 -16.37
C ASP A 582 -23.84 -23.13 -14.93
N VAL A 583 -22.85 -22.32 -14.54
CA VAL A 583 -22.76 -21.67 -13.22
C VAL A 583 -23.33 -20.25 -13.31
N LEU A 584 -24.24 -19.91 -12.39
CA LEU A 584 -24.81 -18.57 -12.27
C LEU A 584 -24.13 -17.80 -11.14
N VAL A 585 -23.65 -16.61 -11.46
CA VAL A 585 -22.98 -15.71 -10.53
C VAL A 585 -23.81 -14.44 -10.37
N ASP A 586 -24.19 -14.16 -9.13
CA ASP A 586 -24.88 -12.93 -8.74
C ASP A 586 -23.95 -11.70 -8.92
N GLU A 587 -24.44 -10.64 -9.57
CA GLU A 587 -23.66 -9.40 -9.75
C GLU A 587 -23.15 -8.83 -8.41
N ARG A 588 -23.93 -9.03 -7.33
CA ARG A 588 -23.68 -8.53 -5.98
C ARG A 588 -22.56 -9.25 -5.26
N CYS A 589 -22.12 -10.40 -5.76
CA CYS A 589 -20.94 -11.06 -5.22
C CYS A 589 -19.74 -10.09 -5.40
N PRO A 590 -19.04 -9.68 -4.34
CA PRO A 590 -17.92 -8.74 -4.45
C PRO A 590 -16.64 -9.43 -4.95
N GLU A 591 -16.59 -10.75 -4.88
CA GLU A 591 -15.38 -11.52 -5.15
C GLU A 591 -15.10 -11.58 -6.65
N GLY A 592 -13.81 -11.60 -7.01
CA GLY A 592 -13.37 -11.80 -8.40
C GLY A 592 -13.42 -13.27 -8.82
N ARG A 593 -13.62 -14.18 -7.87
CA ARG A 593 -13.70 -15.62 -8.06
C ARG A 593 -14.92 -16.14 -7.33
N VAL A 594 -15.61 -17.13 -7.89
CA VAL A 594 -16.76 -17.79 -7.25
C VAL A 594 -16.51 -19.29 -7.25
N LEU A 595 -16.59 -19.89 -6.07
CA LEU A 595 -16.40 -21.33 -5.89
C LEU A 595 -17.76 -22.02 -5.82
N ASP A 596 -18.00 -22.94 -6.75
CA ASP A 596 -19.05 -23.95 -6.67
C ASP A 596 -18.42 -25.24 -6.16
N THR A 597 -18.48 -25.46 -4.85
CA THR A 597 -17.89 -26.64 -4.19
C THR A 597 -18.57 -27.93 -4.62
N GLU A 598 -19.88 -27.90 -4.87
CA GLU A 598 -20.66 -29.08 -5.29
C GLU A 598 -20.23 -29.56 -6.68
N ARG A 599 -20.02 -28.61 -7.60
CA ARG A 599 -19.53 -28.91 -8.96
C ARG A 599 -18.01 -28.88 -9.09
N ARG A 600 -17.29 -28.61 -7.99
CA ARG A 600 -15.84 -28.38 -7.98
C ARG A 600 -15.39 -27.46 -9.11
N THR A 601 -16.06 -26.32 -9.21
CA THR A 601 -15.87 -25.37 -10.31
C THR A 601 -15.48 -24.01 -9.75
N LEU A 602 -14.37 -23.46 -10.23
CA LEU A 602 -13.87 -22.14 -9.88
C LEU A 602 -14.17 -21.19 -11.04
N VAL A 603 -15.12 -20.28 -10.85
CA VAL A 603 -15.48 -19.28 -11.86
C VAL A 603 -14.60 -18.05 -11.71
N MET A 604 -13.85 -17.73 -12.75
CA MET A 604 -13.01 -16.54 -12.84
C MET A 604 -13.82 -15.40 -13.46
N ARG A 605 -14.23 -14.43 -12.65
CA ARG A 605 -15.14 -13.37 -13.12
C ARG A 605 -14.42 -12.35 -13.98
N HIS A 606 -14.94 -12.12 -15.18
CA HIS A 606 -14.42 -11.11 -16.09
C HIS A 606 -15.12 -9.76 -15.85
N ARG A 607 -14.76 -9.07 -14.76
CA ARG A 607 -15.39 -7.80 -14.33
C ARG A 607 -15.55 -6.75 -15.44
N PRO A 608 -14.56 -6.51 -16.34
CA PRO A 608 -14.75 -5.57 -17.45
C PRO A 608 -15.86 -6.00 -18.43
N ALA A 609 -16.07 -7.30 -18.63
CA ALA A 609 -17.11 -7.82 -19.52
C ALA A 609 -18.47 -7.79 -18.83
N GLU A 610 -18.52 -8.08 -17.53
CA GLU A 610 -19.73 -7.88 -16.72
C GLU A 610 -20.16 -6.41 -16.74
N ALA A 611 -19.22 -5.47 -16.56
CA ALA A 611 -19.50 -4.04 -16.59
C ALA A 611 -20.01 -3.56 -17.95
N GLU A 612 -19.41 -4.04 -19.05
CA GLU A 612 -19.88 -3.73 -20.40
C GLU A 612 -21.27 -4.33 -20.67
N ALA A 613 -21.50 -5.56 -20.21
CA ALA A 613 -22.81 -6.20 -20.30
C ALA A 613 -23.90 -5.43 -19.51
N LEU A 614 -23.56 -4.90 -18.33
CA LEU A 614 -24.46 -4.03 -17.55
C LEU A 614 -24.73 -2.72 -18.28
N ARG A 615 -23.70 -2.11 -18.87
CA ARG A 615 -23.86 -0.88 -19.66
C ARG A 615 -24.84 -1.11 -20.82
N VAL A 616 -24.64 -2.17 -21.59
CA VAL A 616 -25.53 -2.54 -22.70
C VAL A 616 -26.94 -2.89 -22.23
N ALA A 617 -27.11 -3.51 -21.07
CA ALA A 617 -28.42 -3.82 -20.52
C ALA A 617 -29.17 -2.59 -19.97
N SER A 618 -28.44 -1.51 -19.65
CA SER A 618 -29.01 -0.25 -19.15
C SER A 618 -29.44 0.72 -20.24
N GLU A 619 -28.92 0.56 -21.46
CA GLU A 619 -29.29 1.30 -22.68
C GLU A 619 -30.55 0.71 -23.31
#